data_AF-A0A1V4APW6-F1
#
_entry.id   AF-A0A1V4APW6-F1
#
_cell.length_a   1.000
_cell.length_b   1.000
_cell.length_c   1.000
_cell.angle_alpha   90.00
_cell.angle_beta   90.00
_cell.angle_gamma   90.00
#
_symmetry.space_group_name_H-M   'P 1'
#
loop_
_entity.id
_entity.type
_entity.pdbx_description
1 polymer ?
#
loop_
_entity_poly.entity_id
_entity_poly.type
_entity_poly.pdbx_seq_one_letter_code
_entity_poly.pdbx_strand_id
1 'polypeptide(L)'
;MNFLKRTIPLIIAFVMGVLMAMQYYVPHKLSQELLEVVSKWDRIIAGFAVFIGAYSLFHLHWTRIKRKVEGWGYSVFVYFGAIITLFFGFLNGGKFFWNDKQEGTMFDWLYYYVQVPAGATIFSILAFFIASAAYRTFRARTNESTVLLIAAVIVMLGRVPIGNYISQYIPAVADWIMAVPNLAAKRGILLGVSLGAIATSLKIIFGIERSYLGGGD
;
A
#
# COMPACT_ATOMS: atom_id res chain seq x y z
N MET A 1 -32.14 24.86 0.29
CA MET A 1 -31.06 24.38 -0.61
C MET A 1 -30.36 23.09 -0.13
N ASN A 2 -30.80 22.47 0.97
CA ASN A 2 -30.21 21.21 1.47
C ASN A 2 -30.61 19.97 0.64
N PHE A 3 -31.81 19.98 0.05
CA PHE A 3 -32.29 18.85 -0.75
C PHE A 3 -31.38 18.57 -1.97
N LEU A 4 -31.10 19.60 -2.78
CA LEU A 4 -30.23 19.48 -3.96
C LEU A 4 -28.77 19.19 -3.62
N LYS A 5 -28.23 19.76 -2.55
CA LYS A 5 -26.81 19.66 -2.19
C LYS A 5 -26.47 18.46 -1.30
N ARG A 6 -27.44 17.89 -0.59
CA ARG A 6 -27.22 16.81 0.39
C ARG A 6 -28.11 15.61 0.13
N THR A 7 -29.42 15.79 -0.02
CA THR A 7 -30.34 14.65 -0.16
C THR A 7 -30.16 13.93 -1.49
N ILE A 8 -30.06 14.66 -2.61
CA ILE A 8 -29.88 14.04 -3.94
C ILE A 8 -28.55 13.26 -4.03
N PRO A 9 -27.38 13.82 -3.66
CA PRO A 9 -26.12 13.05 -3.66
C PRO A 9 -26.16 11.81 -2.77
N LEU A 10 -26.83 11.87 -1.61
CA LEU A 10 -26.99 10.71 -0.73
C LEU A 10 -27.86 9.62 -1.35
N ILE A 11 -28.97 9.99 -2.00
CA ILE A 11 -29.82 9.04 -2.72
C ILE A 11 -29.03 8.37 -3.85
N ILE A 12 -28.26 9.16 -4.62
CA ILE A 12 -27.43 8.63 -5.71
C ILE A 12 -26.38 7.65 -5.14
N ALA A 13 -25.66 8.03 -4.09
CA ALA A 13 -24.66 7.18 -3.46
C ALA A 13 -25.26 5.89 -2.91
N PHE A 14 -26.42 5.96 -2.26
CA PHE A 14 -27.15 4.80 -1.76
C PHE A 14 -27.56 3.85 -2.89
N VAL A 15 -28.23 4.38 -3.92
CA VAL A 15 -28.72 3.58 -5.06
C VAL A 15 -27.55 2.94 -5.81
N MET A 16 -26.52 3.72 -6.15
CA MET A 16 -25.34 3.21 -6.84
C MET A 16 -24.59 2.18 -6.00
N GLY A 17 -24.42 2.42 -4.70
CA GLY A 17 -23.76 1.48 -3.79
C GLY A 17 -24.47 0.14 -3.69
N VAL A 18 -25.80 0.16 -3.51
CA VAL A 18 -26.64 -1.04 -3.44
C VAL A 18 -26.64 -1.78 -4.78
N LEU A 19 -26.76 -1.05 -5.90
CA LEU A 19 -26.69 -1.63 -7.23
C LEU A 19 -25.35 -2.32 -7.49
N MET A 20 -24.22 -1.68 -7.15
CA MET A 20 -22.89 -2.27 -7.37
C MET A 20 -22.64 -3.47 -6.47
N ALA A 21 -23.14 -3.45 -5.23
CA ALA A 21 -23.03 -4.60 -4.33
C ALA A 21 -23.75 -5.84 -4.88
N MET A 22 -24.90 -5.65 -5.54
CA MET A 22 -25.66 -6.76 -6.14
C MET A 22 -25.14 -7.16 -7.54
N GLN A 23 -24.60 -6.20 -8.31
CA GLN A 23 -24.15 -6.39 -9.69
C GLN A 23 -23.21 -7.60 -9.83
N TYR A 24 -22.24 -7.75 -8.93
CA TYR A 24 -21.25 -8.83 -8.98
C TYR A 24 -21.87 -10.24 -8.96
N TYR A 25 -23.03 -10.41 -8.32
CA TYR A 25 -23.69 -11.70 -8.16
C TYR A 25 -24.70 -12.04 -9.27
N VAL A 26 -24.95 -11.13 -10.22
CA VAL A 26 -25.95 -11.31 -11.27
C VAL A 26 -25.27 -11.55 -12.63
N PRO A 27 -25.23 -12.80 -13.14
CA PRO A 27 -24.59 -13.14 -14.42
C PRO A 27 -25.51 -12.85 -15.62
N HIS A 28 -25.97 -11.61 -15.75
CA HIS A 28 -26.82 -11.16 -16.85
C HIS A 28 -26.10 -10.11 -17.72
N LYS A 29 -26.43 -10.04 -19.02
CA LYS A 29 -25.77 -9.15 -19.99
C LYS A 29 -25.77 -7.68 -19.54
N LEU A 30 -26.92 -7.17 -19.08
CA LEU A 30 -27.03 -5.79 -18.56
C LEU A 30 -26.14 -5.53 -17.35
N SER A 31 -25.95 -6.53 -16.47
CA SER A 31 -25.07 -6.42 -15.30
C SER A 31 -23.61 -6.29 -15.72
N GLN A 32 -23.18 -7.08 -16.72
CA GLN A 32 -21.81 -7.04 -17.24
C GLN A 32 -21.51 -5.74 -17.99
N GLU A 33 -22.46 -5.26 -18.81
CA GLU A 33 -22.33 -3.97 -19.50
C GLU A 33 -22.20 -2.81 -18.50
N LEU A 34 -23.01 -2.84 -17.43
CA LEU A 34 -22.94 -1.83 -16.38
C LEU A 34 -21.59 -1.87 -15.64
N LEU A 35 -21.07 -3.05 -15.31
CA LEU A 35 -19.74 -3.19 -14.71
C LEU A 35 -18.64 -2.67 -15.62
N GLU A 36 -18.72 -2.94 -16.92
CA GLU A 36 -17.76 -2.46 -17.90
C GLU A 36 -17.74 -0.93 -17.94
N VAL A 37 -18.93 -0.30 -17.98
CA VAL A 37 -19.07 1.16 -17.92
C VAL A 37 -18.46 1.69 -16.63
N VAL A 38 -18.89 1.19 -15.46
CA VAL A 38 -18.40 1.67 -14.16
C VAL A 38 -16.89 1.47 -14.03
N SER A 39 -16.35 0.35 -14.50
CA SER A 39 -14.91 0.08 -14.50
C SER A 39 -14.14 1.04 -15.40
N LYS A 40 -14.70 1.46 -16.54
CA LYS A 40 -14.10 2.50 -17.39
C LYS A 40 -14.05 3.84 -16.65
N TRP A 41 -15.14 4.23 -15.99
CA TRP A 41 -15.17 5.44 -15.16
C TRP A 41 -14.17 5.38 -14.02
N ASP A 42 -14.11 4.24 -13.31
CA ASP A 42 -13.15 4.02 -12.22
C ASP A 42 -11.70 4.17 -12.70
N ARG A 43 -11.33 3.58 -13.83
CA ARG A 43 -9.99 3.76 -14.43
C ARG A 43 -9.68 5.21 -14.76
N ILE A 44 -10.64 5.96 -15.30
CA ILE A 44 -10.48 7.38 -15.61
C ILE A 44 -10.27 8.18 -14.30
N ILE A 45 -11.12 7.96 -13.30
CA ILE A 45 -11.03 8.63 -11.99
C ILE A 45 -9.70 8.29 -11.30
N ALA A 46 -9.30 7.01 -11.31
CA ALA A 46 -8.03 6.55 -10.76
C ALA A 46 -6.83 7.23 -11.45
N GLY A 47 -6.90 7.41 -12.77
CA GLY A 47 -5.91 8.20 -13.52
C GLY A 47 -5.77 9.62 -12.96
N PHE A 48 -6.88 10.34 -12.76
CA PHE A 48 -6.86 11.68 -12.14
C PHE A 48 -6.39 11.63 -10.68
N ALA A 49 -6.75 10.60 -9.92
CA ALA A 49 -6.35 10.44 -8.53
C ALA A 49 -4.82 10.32 -8.38
N VAL A 50 -4.14 9.66 -9.34
CA VAL A 50 -2.67 9.61 -9.36
C VAL A 50 -2.06 11.01 -9.50
N PHE A 51 -2.61 11.87 -10.36
CA PHE A 51 -2.16 13.25 -10.49
C PHE A 51 -2.40 14.07 -9.21
N ILE A 52 -3.57 13.91 -8.58
CA ILE A 52 -3.88 14.57 -7.30
C ILE A 52 -2.92 14.08 -6.20
N GLY A 53 -2.62 12.78 -6.17
CA GLY A 53 -1.66 12.19 -5.24
C GLY A 53 -0.25 12.74 -5.44
N ALA A 54 0.21 12.82 -6.68
CA ALA A 54 1.49 13.43 -7.03
C ALA A 54 1.53 14.92 -6.65
N TYR A 55 0.46 15.67 -6.97
CA TYR A 55 0.33 17.07 -6.57
C TYR A 55 0.37 17.25 -5.06
N SER A 56 -0.36 16.42 -4.30
CA SER A 56 -0.38 16.48 -2.83
C SER A 56 1.02 16.24 -2.25
N LEU A 57 1.73 15.23 -2.76
CA LEU A 57 3.11 14.93 -2.35
C LEU A 57 4.04 16.10 -2.65
N PHE A 58 4.02 16.63 -3.87
CA PHE A 58 4.84 17.78 -4.24
C PHE A 58 4.45 19.03 -3.45
N HIS A 59 3.16 19.28 -3.21
CA HIS A 59 2.73 20.42 -2.40
C HIS A 59 3.24 20.32 -0.95
N LEU A 60 3.21 19.11 -0.37
CA LEU A 60 3.75 18.85 0.97
C LEU A 60 5.24 19.15 1.04
N HIS A 61 6.03 18.61 0.10
CA HIS A 61 7.49 18.82 0.08
C HIS A 61 7.86 20.27 -0.26
N TRP A 62 7.12 20.93 -1.14
CA TRP A 62 7.29 22.34 -1.45
C TRP A 62 7.07 23.20 -0.20
N THR A 63 6.00 22.92 0.55
CA THR A 63 5.68 23.64 1.78
C THR A 63 6.76 23.43 2.84
N ARG A 64 7.31 22.22 2.96
CA ARG A 64 8.45 21.94 3.85
C ARG A 64 9.70 22.74 3.49
N ILE A 65 10.04 22.82 2.19
CA ILE A 65 11.17 23.61 1.69
C ILE A 65 10.96 25.10 1.95
N LYS A 66 9.79 25.63 1.59
CA LYS A 66 9.46 27.06 1.76
C LYS A 66 9.48 27.47 3.24
N ARG A 67 8.96 26.63 4.13
CA ARG A 67 8.92 26.88 5.58
C ARG A 67 10.22 26.53 6.29
N LYS A 68 11.23 25.98 5.59
CA LYS A 68 12.51 25.53 6.15
C LYS A 68 12.35 24.69 7.41
N VAL A 69 11.38 23.76 7.41
CA VAL A 69 11.18 22.85 8.54
C VAL A 69 12.40 21.95 8.74
N GLU A 70 12.58 21.40 9.93
CA GLU A 70 13.67 20.47 10.19
C GLU A 70 13.69 19.32 9.17
N GLY A 71 14.86 19.01 8.61
CA GLY A 71 15.00 18.02 7.55
C GLY A 71 14.49 18.45 6.16
N TRP A 72 14.24 19.76 5.92
CA TRP A 72 13.78 20.25 4.61
C TRP A 72 14.69 19.84 3.44
N GLY A 73 16.00 19.70 3.66
CA GLY A 73 16.97 19.30 2.63
C GLY A 73 16.63 17.94 2.00
N TYR A 74 16.08 17.00 2.79
CA TYR A 74 15.64 15.70 2.26
C TYR A 74 14.45 15.83 1.30
N SER A 75 13.64 16.88 1.42
CA SER A 75 12.52 17.13 0.51
C SER A 75 12.99 17.48 -0.90
N VAL A 76 14.23 17.97 -1.07
CA VAL A 76 14.81 18.23 -2.41
C VAL A 76 15.04 16.93 -3.18
N PHE A 77 15.41 15.85 -2.49
CA PHE A 77 15.64 14.55 -3.13
C PHE A 77 14.37 13.96 -3.75
N VAL A 78 13.18 14.31 -3.24
CA VAL A 78 11.91 13.89 -3.85
C VAL A 78 11.76 14.46 -5.25
N TYR A 79 12.07 15.75 -5.43
CA TYR A 79 12.01 16.37 -6.76
C TYR A 79 13.10 15.86 -7.69
N PHE A 80 14.32 15.74 -7.17
CA PHE A 80 15.44 15.22 -7.97
C PHE A 80 15.18 13.80 -8.46
N GLY A 81 14.73 12.90 -7.56
CA GLY A 81 14.33 11.55 -7.90
C GLY A 81 13.17 11.53 -8.89
N ALA A 82 12.12 12.31 -8.65
CA ALA A 82 10.97 12.39 -9.56
C ALA A 82 11.37 12.84 -10.97
N ILE A 83 12.19 13.90 -11.09
CA ILE A 83 12.65 14.42 -12.39
C ILE A 83 13.49 13.36 -13.11
N ILE A 84 14.44 12.73 -12.43
CA ILE A 84 15.31 11.70 -13.04
C ILE A 84 14.49 10.49 -13.50
N THR A 85 13.63 9.96 -12.62
CA THR A 85 12.81 8.80 -12.95
C THR A 85 11.83 9.09 -14.07
N LEU A 86 11.18 10.26 -14.07
CA LEU A 86 10.31 10.68 -15.16
C LEU A 86 11.09 10.84 -16.46
N PHE A 87 12.25 11.51 -16.43
CA PHE A 87 13.08 11.72 -17.62
C PHE A 87 13.45 10.39 -18.29
N PHE A 88 13.99 9.42 -17.54
CA PHE A 88 14.36 8.12 -18.09
C PHE A 88 13.15 7.24 -18.42
N GLY A 89 12.04 7.39 -17.70
CA GLY A 89 10.77 6.77 -18.03
C GLY A 89 10.22 7.27 -19.38
N PHE A 90 10.26 8.58 -19.62
CA PHE A 90 9.83 9.19 -20.88
C PHE A 90 10.73 8.81 -22.06
N LEU A 91 12.04 8.67 -21.84
CA LEU A 91 12.97 8.22 -22.88
C LEU A 91 12.71 6.77 -23.31
N ASN A 92 12.32 5.89 -22.38
CA ASN A 92 11.99 4.47 -22.64
C ASN A 92 12.99 3.76 -23.58
N GLY A 93 14.29 3.89 -23.30
CA GLY A 93 15.35 3.29 -24.13
C GLY A 93 15.47 3.89 -25.54
N GLY A 94 15.01 5.12 -25.75
CA GLY A 94 15.04 5.82 -27.04
C GLY A 94 13.77 5.66 -27.89
N LYS A 95 12.85 4.77 -27.50
CA LYS A 95 11.55 4.60 -28.18
C LYS A 95 10.48 5.58 -27.70
N PHE A 96 10.78 6.38 -26.68
CA PHE A 96 9.85 7.36 -26.12
C PHE A 96 8.59 6.72 -25.50
N PHE A 97 7.79 7.52 -24.79
CA PHE A 97 6.72 7.02 -23.93
C PHE A 97 5.50 6.42 -24.65
N TRP A 98 5.36 6.63 -25.95
CA TRP A 98 4.25 6.12 -26.76
C TRP A 98 4.40 4.65 -27.15
N ASN A 99 5.50 4.01 -26.75
CA ASN A 99 5.80 2.62 -27.05
C ASN A 99 5.80 1.79 -25.78
N ASP A 100 5.59 0.48 -25.94
CA ASP A 100 5.68 -0.47 -24.83
C ASP A 100 7.03 -0.35 -24.12
N LYS A 101 7.00 -0.56 -22.81
CA LYS A 101 8.18 -0.50 -21.95
C LYS A 101 9.27 -1.41 -22.53
N GLN A 102 10.45 -0.84 -22.74
CA GLN A 102 11.64 -1.62 -23.10
C GLN A 102 12.30 -2.19 -21.84
N GLU A 103 12.80 -3.42 -21.94
CA GLU A 103 13.60 -4.04 -20.89
C GLU A 103 15.06 -3.57 -20.95
N GLY A 104 15.74 -3.56 -19.80
CA GLY A 104 17.16 -3.19 -19.71
C GLY A 104 17.41 -1.69 -19.90
N THR A 105 16.38 -0.86 -19.72
CA THR A 105 16.50 0.60 -19.85
C THR A 105 17.16 1.23 -18.63
N MET A 106 17.57 2.50 -18.74
CA MET A 106 18.01 3.28 -17.58
C MET A 106 16.92 3.38 -16.50
N PHE A 107 15.63 3.34 -16.90
CA PHE A 107 14.53 3.26 -15.94
C PHE A 107 14.58 1.96 -15.11
N ASP A 108 14.85 0.82 -15.75
CA ASP A 108 15.05 -0.45 -15.04
C ASP A 108 16.27 -0.41 -14.12
N TRP A 109 17.36 0.20 -14.58
CA TRP A 109 18.55 0.38 -13.76
C TRP A 109 18.25 1.20 -12.50
N LEU A 110 17.56 2.33 -12.63
CA LEU A 110 17.13 3.14 -11.50
C LEU A 110 16.22 2.34 -10.55
N TYR A 111 15.31 1.53 -11.10
CA TYR A 111 14.47 0.68 -10.28
C TYR A 111 15.29 -0.36 -9.49
N TYR A 112 16.12 -1.14 -10.15
CA TYR A 112 16.84 -2.25 -9.52
C TYR A 112 18.02 -1.81 -8.64
N TYR A 113 18.67 -0.69 -8.95
CA TYR A 113 19.89 -0.26 -8.25
C TYR A 113 19.71 0.98 -7.38
N VAL A 114 18.60 1.70 -7.49
CA VAL A 114 18.29 2.83 -6.60
C VAL A 114 17.06 2.53 -5.75
N GLN A 115 15.92 2.25 -6.39
CA GLN A 115 14.65 2.08 -5.67
C GLN A 115 14.62 0.81 -4.82
N VAL A 116 15.00 -0.34 -5.38
CA VAL A 116 14.99 -1.62 -4.66
C VAL A 116 15.94 -1.59 -3.45
N PRO A 117 17.21 -1.15 -3.57
CA PRO A 117 18.10 -1.06 -2.42
C PRO A 117 17.64 -0.02 -1.38
N ALA A 118 17.10 1.12 -1.80
CA ALA A 118 16.53 2.11 -0.87
C ALA A 118 15.34 1.55 -0.09
N GLY A 119 14.47 0.75 -0.72
CA GLY A 119 13.42 0.01 -0.02
C GLY A 119 13.99 -1.01 0.97
N ALA A 120 15.05 -1.72 0.57
CA ALA A 120 15.74 -2.69 1.42
C ALA A 120 16.40 -2.04 2.64
N THR A 121 16.97 -0.83 2.53
CA THR A 121 17.56 -0.12 3.67
C THR A 121 16.51 0.29 4.69
N ILE A 122 15.34 0.80 4.25
CA ILE A 122 14.21 1.11 5.14
C ILE A 122 13.76 -0.15 5.87
N PHE A 123 13.62 -1.27 5.15
CA PHE A 123 13.21 -2.55 5.75
C PHE A 123 14.28 -3.10 6.72
N SER A 124 15.56 -2.98 6.39
CA SER A 124 16.68 -3.41 7.23
C SER A 124 16.75 -2.59 8.53
N ILE A 125 16.62 -1.26 8.43
CA ILE A 125 16.57 -0.37 9.60
C ILE A 125 15.37 -0.69 10.47
N LEU A 126 14.19 -0.92 9.86
CA LEU A 126 12.99 -1.35 10.58
C LEU A 126 13.22 -2.69 11.31
N ALA A 127 13.82 -3.67 10.66
CA ALA A 127 14.15 -4.96 11.26
C ALA A 127 15.14 -4.80 12.43
N PHE A 128 16.17 -3.96 12.28
CA PHE A 128 17.11 -3.66 13.36
C PHE A 128 16.43 -2.98 14.55
N PHE A 129 15.57 -1.98 14.33
CA PHE A 129 14.85 -1.31 15.41
C PHE A 129 13.85 -2.23 16.09
N ILE A 130 13.13 -3.07 15.33
CA ILE A 130 12.25 -4.09 15.88
C ILE A 130 13.07 -5.05 16.74
N ALA A 131 14.21 -5.57 16.25
CA ALA A 131 15.07 -6.47 17.01
C ALA A 131 15.67 -5.81 18.27
N SER A 132 16.08 -4.54 18.19
CA SER A 132 16.61 -3.79 19.34
C SER A 132 15.54 -3.49 20.39
N ALA A 133 14.35 -3.07 19.95
CA ALA A 133 13.19 -2.87 20.81
C ALA A 133 12.76 -4.19 21.44
N ALA A 134 12.64 -5.25 20.63
CA ALA A 134 12.40 -6.61 21.04
C ALA A 134 13.42 -7.03 22.11
N TYR A 135 14.73 -6.92 21.90
CA TYR A 135 15.73 -7.27 22.92
C TYR A 135 15.57 -6.46 24.22
N ARG A 136 15.26 -5.17 24.13
CA ARG A 136 15.06 -4.28 25.28
C ARG A 136 13.75 -4.57 26.04
N THR A 137 12.72 -5.04 25.35
CA THR A 137 11.37 -5.25 25.87
C THR A 137 11.10 -6.73 26.22
N PHE A 138 11.64 -7.68 25.46
CA PHE A 138 11.72 -9.13 25.73
C PHE A 138 12.83 -9.43 26.74
N ARG A 139 12.71 -8.85 27.93
CA ARG A 139 13.04 -9.63 29.13
C ARG A 139 11.90 -10.65 29.20
N ALA A 140 12.16 -11.96 29.24
CA ALA A 140 11.13 -12.99 29.33
C ALA A 140 10.26 -12.75 30.58
N ARG A 141 9.23 -11.92 30.44
CA ARG A 141 8.36 -11.46 31.54
C ARG A 141 7.09 -12.28 31.61
N THR A 142 6.68 -12.90 30.49
CA THR A 142 5.50 -13.76 30.40
C THR A 142 5.78 -14.96 29.49
N ASN A 143 4.98 -16.02 29.65
CA ASN A 143 5.14 -17.26 28.89
C ASN A 143 4.93 -17.02 27.38
N GLU A 144 4.02 -16.12 27.00
CA GLU A 144 3.72 -15.78 25.60
C GLU A 144 4.90 -15.05 24.95
N SER A 145 5.49 -14.11 25.67
CA SER A 145 6.67 -13.36 25.22
C SER A 145 7.87 -14.27 24.96
N THR A 146 8.03 -15.31 25.78
CA THR A 146 9.09 -16.33 25.63
C THR A 146 8.87 -17.18 24.38
N VAL A 147 7.62 -17.61 24.11
CA VAL A 147 7.30 -18.37 22.89
C VAL A 147 7.58 -17.53 21.64
N LEU A 148 7.20 -16.25 21.64
CA LEU A 148 7.50 -15.33 20.53
C LEU A 148 9.00 -15.12 20.34
N LEU A 149 9.77 -15.02 21.42
CA LEU A 149 11.22 -14.88 21.36
C LEU A 149 11.89 -16.12 20.75
N ILE A 150 11.48 -17.32 21.17
CA ILE A 150 11.99 -18.58 20.61
C ILE A 150 11.66 -18.68 19.12
N ALA A 151 10.40 -18.39 18.73
CA ALA A 151 9.99 -18.40 17.34
C ALA A 151 10.80 -17.41 16.49
N ALA A 152 11.06 -16.21 17.00
CA ALA A 152 11.87 -15.20 16.32
C ALA A 152 13.32 -15.65 16.11
N VAL A 153 13.95 -16.27 17.12
CA VAL A 153 15.32 -16.80 17.01
C VAL A 153 15.40 -17.90 15.95
N ILE A 154 14.46 -18.85 15.96
CA ILE A 154 14.41 -19.94 14.96
C ILE A 154 14.25 -19.38 13.55
N VAL A 155 13.33 -18.43 13.37
CA VAL A 155 13.08 -17.80 12.06
C VAL A 155 14.29 -17.01 11.56
N MET A 156 14.92 -16.21 12.43
CA MET A 156 16.12 -15.45 12.06
C MET A 156 17.26 -16.39 11.66
N LEU A 157 17.48 -17.47 12.41
CA LEU A 157 18.52 -18.45 12.10
C LEU A 157 18.23 -19.21 10.79
N GLY A 158 16.97 -19.58 10.54
CA GLY A 158 16.57 -20.29 9.31
C GLY A 158 16.61 -19.46 8.04
N ARG A 159 16.58 -18.12 8.13
CA ARG A 159 16.65 -17.21 6.96
C ARG A 159 18.08 -16.79 6.59
N VAL A 160 19.07 -17.08 7.43
CA VAL A 160 20.49 -16.80 7.18
C VAL A 160 21.15 -18.06 6.60
N PRO A 161 22.08 -17.96 5.62
CA PRO A 161 22.76 -19.12 5.02
C PRO A 161 23.39 -20.08 6.04
N ILE A 162 23.83 -19.55 7.19
CA ILE A 162 24.40 -20.30 8.34
C ILE A 162 23.41 -21.33 8.90
N GLY A 163 22.10 -21.07 8.87
CA GLY A 163 21.10 -22.02 9.35
C GLY A 163 21.12 -23.36 8.59
N ASN A 164 21.32 -23.32 7.28
CA ASN A 164 21.46 -24.51 6.44
C ASN A 164 22.73 -25.31 6.77
N TYR A 165 23.83 -24.63 7.08
CA TYR A 165 25.10 -25.29 7.44
C TYR A 165 25.03 -25.99 8.80
N ILE A 166 24.21 -25.50 9.74
CA ILE A 166 24.02 -26.13 11.05
C ILE A 166 23.11 -27.35 10.94
N SER A 167 21.92 -27.19 10.34
CA SER A 167 20.96 -28.28 10.18
C SER A 167 19.86 -27.92 9.20
N GLN A 168 19.51 -28.86 8.31
CA GLN A 168 18.37 -28.74 7.39
C GLN A 168 17.00 -28.55 8.09
N TYR A 169 16.88 -28.94 9.36
CA TYR A 169 15.62 -28.82 10.10
C TYR A 169 15.32 -27.39 10.55
N ILE A 170 16.34 -26.54 10.74
CA ILE A 170 16.17 -25.16 11.19
C ILE A 170 15.41 -24.32 10.13
N PRO A 171 15.82 -24.30 8.85
CA PRO A 171 15.04 -23.68 7.78
C PRO A 171 13.64 -24.27 7.64
N ALA A 172 13.48 -25.60 7.73
CA ALA A 172 12.18 -26.25 7.59
C ALA A 172 11.18 -25.79 8.67
N VAL A 173 11.63 -25.66 9.92
CA VAL A 173 10.78 -25.12 11.01
C VAL A 173 10.51 -23.64 10.79
N ALA A 174 11.49 -22.84 10.35
CA ALA A 174 11.29 -21.43 10.03
C ALA A 174 10.26 -21.23 8.91
N ASP A 175 10.29 -22.07 7.87
CA ASP A 175 9.32 -22.06 6.78
C ASP A 175 7.93 -22.49 7.27
N TRP A 176 7.85 -23.51 8.14
CA TRP A 176 6.58 -23.89 8.77
C TRP A 176 5.97 -22.75 9.60
N ILE A 177 6.77 -22.06 10.43
CA ILE A 177 6.32 -20.87 11.19
C ILE A 177 5.81 -19.78 10.25
N MET A 178 6.49 -19.54 9.12
CA MET A 178 6.06 -18.53 8.16
C MET A 178 4.80 -18.94 7.38
N ALA A 179 4.67 -20.21 7.04
CA ALA A 179 3.60 -20.74 6.20
C ALA A 179 2.29 -21.01 6.96
N VAL A 180 2.36 -21.30 8.27
CA VAL A 180 1.18 -21.66 9.07
C VAL A 180 0.76 -20.50 9.99
N PRO A 181 1.39 -20.25 11.16
CA PRO A 181 0.90 -19.22 12.10
C PRO A 181 1.05 -17.79 11.57
N ASN A 182 2.17 -17.46 10.91
CA ASN A 182 2.34 -16.12 10.34
C ASN A 182 1.37 -15.87 9.17
N LEU A 183 1.18 -16.85 8.29
CA LEU A 183 0.20 -16.73 7.21
C LEU A 183 -1.24 -16.60 7.76
N ALA A 184 -1.58 -17.35 8.82
CA ALA A 184 -2.87 -17.23 9.50
C ALA A 184 -3.06 -15.82 10.07
N ALA A 185 -2.06 -15.27 10.76
CA ALA A 185 -2.09 -13.89 11.26
C ALA A 185 -2.24 -12.85 10.14
N LYS A 186 -1.45 -12.98 9.07
CA LYS A 186 -1.53 -12.11 7.89
C LYS A 186 -2.92 -12.15 7.24
N ARG A 187 -3.51 -13.34 7.11
CA ARG A 187 -4.88 -13.51 6.63
C ARG A 187 -5.89 -12.87 7.58
N GLY A 188 -5.74 -13.03 8.90
CA GLY A 188 -6.57 -12.37 9.91
C GLY A 188 -6.53 -10.84 9.79
N ILE A 189 -5.33 -10.25 9.64
CA ILE A 189 -5.17 -8.81 9.41
C ILE A 189 -5.84 -8.40 8.10
N LEU A 190 -5.60 -9.13 7.01
CA LEU A 190 -6.20 -8.83 5.71
C LEU A 190 -7.73 -8.88 5.76
N LEU A 191 -8.30 -9.88 6.43
CA LEU A 191 -9.74 -9.99 6.67
C LEU A 191 -10.25 -8.81 7.51
N GLY A 192 -9.54 -8.45 8.57
CA GLY A 192 -9.88 -7.30 9.41
C GLY A 192 -9.87 -5.97 8.64
N VAL A 193 -8.84 -5.73 7.83
CA VAL A 193 -8.74 -4.56 6.95
C VAL A 193 -9.86 -4.56 5.91
N SER A 194 -10.16 -5.72 5.32
CA SER A 194 -11.23 -5.85 4.32
C SER A 194 -12.60 -5.58 4.94
N LEU A 195 -12.88 -6.12 6.13
CA LEU A 195 -14.10 -5.84 6.88
C LEU A 195 -14.19 -4.36 7.28
N GLY A 196 -13.06 -3.75 7.68
CA GLY A 196 -12.98 -2.33 7.95
C GLY A 196 -13.32 -1.48 6.72
N ALA A 197 -12.78 -1.83 5.55
CA ALA A 197 -13.10 -1.17 4.29
C ALA A 197 -14.59 -1.33 3.94
N ILE A 198 -15.15 -2.53 4.06
CA ILE A 198 -16.60 -2.78 3.85
C ILE A 198 -17.44 -1.94 4.81
N ALA A 199 -17.07 -1.86 6.08
CA ALA A 199 -17.79 -1.06 7.07
C ALA A 199 -17.78 0.44 6.71
N THR A 200 -16.64 0.97 6.27
CA THR A 200 -16.55 2.36 5.77
C THR A 200 -17.40 2.56 4.52
N SER A 201 -17.34 1.63 3.55
CA SER A 201 -18.20 1.68 2.37
C SER A 201 -19.68 1.66 2.71
N LEU A 202 -20.12 0.84 3.66
CA LEU A 202 -21.51 0.81 4.14
C LEU A 202 -21.90 2.14 4.80
N LYS A 203 -21.03 2.73 5.64
CA LYS A 203 -21.29 4.06 6.22
C LYS A 203 -21.48 5.14 5.15
N ILE A 204 -20.70 5.09 4.07
CA ILE A 204 -20.83 6.00 2.94
C ILE A 204 -22.15 5.75 2.19
N ILE A 205 -22.48 4.49 1.87
CA ILE A 205 -23.70 4.10 1.14
C ILE A 205 -24.95 4.52 1.92
N PHE A 206 -24.99 4.28 3.23
CA PHE A 206 -26.10 4.71 4.09
C PHE A 206 -26.06 6.20 4.46
N GLY A 207 -25.07 6.95 3.99
CA GLY A 207 -24.96 8.38 4.23
C GLY A 207 -24.71 8.76 5.69
N ILE A 208 -24.15 7.84 6.48
CA ILE A 208 -23.67 8.08 7.85
C ILE A 208 -22.37 8.89 7.77
N GLU A 209 -21.48 8.50 6.86
CA GLU A 209 -20.23 9.22 6.59
C GLU A 209 -20.38 10.08 5.33
N ARG A 210 -20.22 11.40 5.50
CA ARG A 210 -20.49 12.41 4.46
C ARG A 210 -19.27 13.25 4.12
N SER A 211 -18.09 12.83 4.55
CA SER A 211 -16.80 13.50 4.31
C SER A 211 -16.55 13.79 2.82
N TYR A 212 -17.06 12.92 1.93
CA TYR A 212 -16.96 13.08 0.48
C TYR A 212 -17.83 14.21 -0.12
N LEU A 213 -18.82 14.74 0.62
CA LEU A 213 -19.68 15.84 0.17
C LEU A 213 -19.05 17.23 0.38
N GLY A 214 -17.82 17.31 0.90
CA GLY A 214 -17.05 18.56 0.98
C GLY A 214 -17.56 19.56 2.02
N GLY A 215 -18.33 19.11 3.02
CA GLY A 215 -18.81 19.95 4.13
C GLY A 215 -18.03 19.66 5.40
N GLY A 216 -17.25 20.64 5.87
CA GLY A 216 -16.89 20.73 7.29
C GLY A 216 -18.14 21.16 8.06
N ASP A 217 -18.76 20.19 8.72
CA ASP A 217 -19.57 20.22 9.96
C ASP A 217 -20.48 18.98 10.01
#